data_AF-A0A377I657-F1
#
_entry.id   AF-A0A377I657-F1
#
_cell.length_a   1.000
_cell.length_b   1.000
_cell.length_c   1.000
_cell.angle_alpha   90.00
_cell.angle_beta   90.00
_cell.angle_gamma   90.00
#
_symmetry.space_group_name_H-M   'P 1'
#
loop_
_entity.id
_entity.type
_entity.pdbx_description
1 polymer ?
#
loop_
_entity_poly.entity_id
_entity_poly.type
_entity_poly.pdbx_seq_one_letter_code
_entity_poly.pdbx_strand_id
1 'polypeptide(L)'
;MEDDFVYHKKTIQSLSIDGIIADFDDPETVELLENINVPIIAVGGSYQNPDFYPHFPYVATDNYALIETAFLHLKQKGLNHFAFYGLPTENRQKHWSIERQNAFVDLMNKYAYPIHIYQGEQTNSQNWRQAQTNLIQWIQSLPQHTGIIAVTDARARHLLQACETAKIAVPEQYCVIGIDNEELIQYLSRISLSSVAQGTKQIGYQAAKLLHRQLNGITLNNKTILIQPLKVEARSSTDYLSLSDPLVMQAMHYIRQRACQGIKVEQVLDHLRISRSNLELRFKAEMNKTIHQVIHQQKMARAISLLKYSDISIQEIADVCGYPSLQYFYSVFKKEQKQTPKEFRYFWKKE
;
A
#
# COMPACT_ATOMS: atom_id res chain seq x y z
N MET A 1 -30.84 7.04 -0.95
CA MET A 1 -30.69 7.90 -2.13
C MET A 1 -29.25 7.69 -2.55
N GLU A 2 -29.05 6.83 -3.54
CA GLU A 2 -27.76 6.72 -4.22
C GLU A 2 -27.54 8.08 -4.89
N ASP A 3 -26.55 8.83 -4.44
CA ASP A 3 -26.13 10.02 -5.17
C ASP A 3 -25.53 9.51 -6.49
N ASP A 4 -26.33 9.57 -7.55
CA ASP A 4 -25.85 9.32 -8.90
C ASP A 4 -24.64 10.25 -9.13
N PHE A 5 -23.48 9.67 -9.42
CA PHE A 5 -22.33 10.43 -9.89
C PHE A 5 -22.68 11.01 -11.26
N VAL A 6 -23.27 12.21 -11.30
CA VAL A 6 -23.69 12.83 -12.56
C VAL A 6 -22.55 13.63 -13.18
N TYR A 7 -22.16 13.25 -14.39
CA TYR A 7 -21.07 13.89 -15.14
C TYR A 7 -21.60 15.10 -15.94
N HIS A 8 -21.26 16.31 -15.51
CA HIS A 8 -21.79 17.57 -16.06
C HIS A 8 -20.74 18.46 -16.73
N LYS A 9 -19.71 17.90 -17.37
CA LYS A 9 -18.61 18.67 -17.99
C LYS A 9 -19.08 19.75 -18.98
N LYS A 10 -20.16 19.52 -19.72
CA LYS A 10 -20.70 20.47 -20.72
C LYS A 10 -21.78 21.41 -20.20
N THR A 11 -22.31 21.16 -19.00
CA THR A 11 -23.46 21.89 -18.45
C THR A 11 -23.16 22.58 -17.14
N ILE A 12 -21.91 22.55 -16.66
CA ILE A 12 -21.52 23.09 -15.36
C ILE A 12 -21.92 24.56 -15.18
N GLN A 13 -21.83 25.36 -16.25
CA GLN A 13 -22.24 26.77 -16.26
C GLN A 13 -23.76 26.97 -16.17
N SER A 14 -24.55 25.97 -16.57
CA SER A 14 -26.02 25.99 -16.53
C SER A 14 -26.61 25.41 -15.24
N LEU A 15 -25.77 24.83 -14.38
CA LEU A 15 -26.20 24.29 -13.09
C LEU A 15 -26.27 25.41 -12.06
N SER A 16 -27.33 25.42 -11.24
CA SER A 16 -27.43 26.29 -10.07
C SER A 16 -26.53 25.76 -8.95
N ILE A 17 -25.23 26.10 -9.02
CA ILE A 17 -24.21 25.73 -8.04
C ILE A 17 -23.75 26.98 -7.31
N ASP A 18 -23.79 26.96 -5.97
CA ASP A 18 -23.32 28.09 -5.15
C ASP A 18 -21.83 27.99 -4.80
N GLY A 19 -21.22 26.81 -4.93
CA GLY A 19 -19.81 26.59 -4.63
C GLY A 19 -19.29 25.22 -5.08
N ILE A 20 -17.99 25.13 -5.36
CA ILE A 20 -17.35 23.96 -5.97
C ILE A 20 -16.18 23.49 -5.10
N ILE A 21 -16.09 22.17 -4.88
CA ILE A 21 -14.88 21.49 -4.43
C ILE A 21 -14.46 20.58 -5.58
N ALA A 22 -13.23 20.70 -6.06
CA ALA A 22 -12.80 19.99 -7.25
C ALA A 22 -11.37 19.46 -7.15
N ASP A 23 -11.12 18.39 -7.90
CA ASP A 23 -9.80 17.79 -8.08
C ASP A 23 -8.98 18.63 -9.05
N PHE A 24 -7.92 19.25 -8.53
CA PHE A 24 -6.97 20.06 -9.28
C PHE A 24 -5.71 19.28 -9.68
N ASP A 25 -5.68 17.96 -9.43
CA ASP A 25 -4.71 17.06 -10.04
C ASP A 25 -5.09 16.71 -11.49
N ASP A 26 -6.35 16.94 -11.87
CA ASP A 26 -6.86 16.76 -13.24
C ASP A 26 -6.79 18.08 -14.04
N PRO A 27 -5.92 18.18 -15.07
CA PRO A 27 -5.80 19.38 -15.89
C PRO A 27 -7.11 19.77 -16.59
N GLU A 28 -7.95 18.81 -16.96
CA GLU A 28 -9.24 19.11 -17.61
C GLU A 28 -10.20 19.81 -16.65
N THR A 29 -10.15 19.45 -15.36
CA THR A 29 -10.92 20.11 -14.31
C THR A 29 -10.41 21.53 -14.07
N VAL A 30 -9.09 21.75 -14.08
CA VAL A 30 -8.52 23.10 -13.96
C VAL A 30 -9.01 24.00 -15.09
N GLU A 31 -8.88 23.56 -16.35
CA GLU A 31 -9.32 24.33 -17.52
C GLU A 31 -10.83 24.65 -17.49
N LEU A 32 -11.64 23.68 -17.06
CA LEU A 32 -13.10 23.86 -16.96
C LEU A 32 -13.49 24.94 -15.94
N LEU A 33 -12.74 25.03 -14.84
CA LEU A 33 -13.09 25.87 -13.69
C LEU A 33 -12.49 27.28 -13.75
N GLU A 34 -11.53 27.55 -14.65
CA GLU A 34 -10.90 28.87 -14.79
C GLU A 34 -11.89 30.02 -15.01
N ASN A 35 -13.02 29.74 -15.69
CA ASN A 35 -13.99 30.76 -16.10
C ASN A 35 -15.30 30.73 -15.26
N ILE A 36 -15.31 30.05 -14.12
CA ILE A 36 -16.50 29.95 -13.26
C ILE A 36 -16.39 30.94 -12.09
N ASN A 37 -17.45 31.75 -11.90
CA ASN A 37 -17.49 32.84 -10.91
C ASN A 37 -18.04 32.44 -9.53
N VAL A 38 -18.16 31.14 -9.23
CA VAL A 38 -18.62 30.66 -7.92
C VAL A 38 -17.41 30.37 -7.02
N PRO A 39 -17.53 30.45 -5.69
CA PRO A 39 -16.47 30.02 -4.78
C PRO A 39 -15.94 28.61 -5.09
N ILE A 40 -14.62 28.50 -5.30
CA ILE A 40 -13.93 27.24 -5.62
C ILE A 40 -12.89 26.95 -4.55
N ILE A 41 -12.95 25.73 -4.00
CA ILE A 41 -11.88 25.17 -3.18
C ILE A 41 -11.23 24.03 -3.97
N ALA A 42 -9.93 24.19 -4.23
CA ALA A 42 -9.14 23.21 -4.95
C ALA A 42 -8.58 22.15 -4.00
N VAL A 43 -8.55 20.90 -4.46
CA VAL A 43 -8.00 19.75 -3.74
C VAL A 43 -7.01 19.02 -4.65
N GLY A 44 -5.91 18.51 -4.11
CA GLY A 44 -4.97 17.69 -4.88
C GLY A 44 -3.65 17.41 -4.16
N GLY A 45 -2.59 17.16 -4.91
CA GLY A 45 -1.24 16.92 -4.43
C GLY A 45 -0.43 18.19 -4.19
N SER A 46 0.37 18.21 -3.13
CA SER A 46 1.31 19.30 -2.85
C SER A 46 2.40 19.41 -3.92
N TYR A 47 2.80 20.64 -4.22
CA TYR A 47 3.96 20.98 -5.03
C TYR A 47 5.15 21.37 -4.15
N GLN A 48 6.36 20.99 -4.55
CA GLN A 48 7.61 21.50 -3.98
C GLN A 48 7.83 22.98 -4.33
N ASN A 49 7.50 23.38 -5.55
CA ASN A 49 7.57 24.78 -5.96
C ASN A 49 6.27 25.52 -5.59
N PRO A 50 6.31 26.56 -4.73
CA PRO A 50 5.14 27.36 -4.39
C PRO A 50 4.44 28.00 -5.59
N ASP A 51 5.18 28.28 -6.68
CA ASP A 51 4.64 28.93 -7.88
C ASP A 51 3.71 28.02 -8.70
N PHE A 52 3.69 26.72 -8.43
CA PHE A 52 2.83 25.76 -9.13
C PHE A 52 1.47 25.55 -8.46
N TYR A 53 1.26 26.10 -7.25
CA TYR A 53 -0.06 26.05 -6.63
C TYR A 53 -1.05 26.94 -7.41
N PRO A 54 -2.30 26.49 -7.57
CA PRO A 54 -3.31 27.31 -8.22
C PRO A 54 -3.65 28.53 -7.35
N HIS A 55 -4.22 29.55 -7.99
CA HIS A 55 -4.63 30.78 -7.32
C HIS A 55 -5.86 30.61 -6.41
N PHE A 56 -6.50 29.44 -6.41
CA PHE A 56 -7.61 29.11 -5.52
C PHE A 56 -7.11 28.66 -4.14
N PRO A 57 -7.92 28.84 -3.06
CA PRO A 57 -7.64 28.16 -1.80
C PRO A 57 -7.48 26.66 -2.02
N TYR A 58 -6.39 26.08 -1.51
CA TYR A 58 -5.94 24.75 -1.88
C TYR A 58 -5.77 23.86 -0.65
N VAL A 59 -6.38 22.68 -0.66
CA VAL A 59 -6.17 21.66 0.38
C VAL A 59 -5.40 20.51 -0.25
N ALA A 60 -4.11 20.40 0.09
CA ALA A 60 -3.22 19.44 -0.53
C ALA A 60 -2.97 18.21 0.36
N THR A 61 -2.80 17.04 -0.24
CA THR A 61 -2.06 15.93 0.37
C THR A 61 -0.57 16.22 0.30
N ASP A 62 0.17 16.03 1.41
CA ASP A 62 1.61 16.27 1.46
C ASP A 62 2.39 15.12 0.79
N ASN A 63 2.75 15.31 -0.48
CA ASN A 63 3.48 14.33 -1.29
C ASN A 63 4.86 13.99 -0.71
N TYR A 64 5.55 14.95 -0.09
CA TYR A 64 6.85 14.68 0.53
C TYR A 64 6.68 13.81 1.76
N ALA A 65 5.75 14.18 2.66
CA ALA A 65 5.49 13.42 3.87
C ALA A 65 4.98 12.01 3.59
N LEU A 66 4.22 11.79 2.51
CA LEU A 66 3.80 10.45 2.07
C LEU A 66 5.00 9.56 1.77
N ILE A 67 5.95 10.06 0.98
CA ILE A 67 7.15 9.29 0.59
C ILE A 67 8.10 9.13 1.76
N GLU A 68 8.29 10.17 2.58
CA GLU A 68 9.10 10.10 3.79
C GLU A 68 8.54 9.05 4.76
N THR A 69 7.22 9.00 4.94
CA THR A 69 6.56 8.01 5.81
C THR A 69 6.76 6.58 5.29
N ALA A 70 6.63 6.34 3.98
CA ALA A 70 6.89 5.04 3.37
C ALA A 70 8.37 4.63 3.52
N PHE A 71 9.29 5.55 3.23
CA PHE A 71 10.73 5.34 3.33
C PHE A 71 11.16 5.02 4.77
N LEU A 72 10.72 5.82 5.73
CA LEU A 72 11.06 5.63 7.14
C LEU A 72 10.54 4.30 7.67
N HIS A 73 9.35 3.85 7.25
CA HIS A 73 8.84 2.52 7.58
C HIS A 73 9.75 1.40 7.07
N LEU A 74 10.16 1.44 5.80
CA LEU A 74 11.08 0.46 5.23
C LEU A 74 12.45 0.49 5.93
N LYS A 75 12.97 1.69 6.20
CA LYS A 75 14.24 1.87 6.93
C LYS A 75 14.17 1.32 8.35
N GLN A 76 13.07 1.54 9.07
CA GLN A 76 12.85 1.00 10.42
C GLN A 76 12.75 -0.53 10.44
N LYS A 77 12.38 -1.17 9.32
CA LYS A 77 12.45 -2.63 9.14
C LYS A 77 13.87 -3.15 8.94
N GLY A 78 14.87 -2.28 8.80
CA GLY A 78 16.28 -2.64 8.63
C GLY A 78 16.75 -2.72 7.18
N LEU A 79 15.92 -2.27 6.22
CA LEU A 79 16.32 -2.20 4.80
C LEU A 79 17.32 -1.06 4.59
N ASN A 80 18.29 -1.29 3.70
CA ASN A 80 19.36 -0.37 3.34
C ASN A 80 19.46 -0.09 1.83
N HIS A 81 18.63 -0.76 1.03
CA HIS A 81 18.47 -0.51 -0.40
C HIS A 81 17.03 -0.10 -0.68
N PHE A 82 16.86 0.93 -1.52
CA PHE A 82 15.56 1.50 -1.80
C PHE A 82 15.39 1.75 -3.30
N ALA A 83 14.18 1.55 -3.78
CA ALA A 83 13.82 1.84 -5.15
C ALA A 83 12.43 2.48 -5.22
N PHE A 84 12.18 3.21 -6.30
CA PHE A 84 10.91 3.88 -6.54
C PHE A 84 10.28 3.42 -7.86
N TYR A 85 9.02 3.01 -7.78
CA TYR A 85 8.22 2.63 -8.93
C TYR A 85 7.17 3.70 -9.25
N GLY A 86 7.51 4.57 -10.19
CA GLY A 86 6.72 5.72 -10.63
C GLY A 86 5.74 5.42 -11.78
N LEU A 87 5.30 6.49 -12.42
CA LEU A 87 4.54 6.50 -13.67
C LEU A 87 5.30 7.28 -14.75
N PRO A 88 5.02 7.01 -16.04
CA PRO A 88 5.54 7.84 -17.13
C PRO A 88 5.10 9.29 -16.94
N THR A 89 6.03 10.22 -17.13
CA THR A 89 5.80 11.66 -16.91
C THR A 89 5.37 12.41 -18.17
N GLU A 90 5.15 11.69 -19.28
CA GLU A 90 4.73 12.26 -20.55
C GLU A 90 3.39 13.00 -20.34
N ASN A 91 3.38 14.29 -20.66
CA ASN A 91 2.27 15.25 -20.55
C ASN A 91 1.96 15.85 -19.17
N ARG A 92 2.77 15.63 -18.11
CA ARG A 92 2.56 16.22 -16.77
C ARG A 92 1.16 16.02 -16.15
N GLN A 93 0.33 15.14 -16.72
CA GLN A 93 -1.06 14.91 -16.30
C GLN A 93 -1.19 14.36 -14.86
N LYS A 94 -0.08 13.95 -14.24
CA LYS A 94 -0.03 13.40 -12.89
C LYS A 94 1.14 14.02 -12.14
N HIS A 95 1.07 15.32 -11.86
CA HIS A 95 2.17 16.04 -11.19
C HIS A 95 2.54 15.40 -9.86
N TRP A 96 1.58 14.88 -9.11
CA TRP A 96 1.82 14.15 -7.87
C TRP A 96 2.80 12.98 -8.04
N SER A 97 2.87 12.35 -9.22
CA SER A 97 3.85 11.30 -9.48
C SER A 97 5.27 11.84 -9.58
N ILE A 98 5.43 13.04 -10.14
CA ILE A 98 6.71 13.74 -10.26
C ILE A 98 7.13 14.25 -8.88
N GLU A 99 6.22 14.90 -8.15
CA GLU A 99 6.47 15.41 -6.79
C GLU A 99 6.89 14.29 -5.83
N ARG A 100 6.21 13.13 -5.89
CA ARG A 100 6.58 11.94 -5.12
C ARG A 100 7.94 11.36 -5.54
N GLN A 101 8.27 11.35 -6.83
CA GLN A 101 9.58 10.92 -7.31
C GLN A 101 10.69 11.86 -6.83
N ASN A 102 10.47 13.18 -6.88
CA ASN A 102 11.42 14.18 -6.40
C ASN A 102 11.64 14.03 -4.89
N ALA A 103 10.56 13.87 -4.11
CA ALA A 103 10.66 13.58 -2.69
C ALA A 103 11.50 12.33 -2.40
N PHE A 104 11.33 11.26 -3.21
CA PHE A 104 12.16 10.07 -3.10
C PHE A 104 13.65 10.37 -3.37
N VAL A 105 13.96 11.09 -4.45
CA VAL A 105 15.32 11.50 -4.79
C VAL A 105 15.95 12.34 -3.67
N ASP A 106 15.21 13.30 -3.12
CA ASP A 106 15.66 14.15 -2.02
C ASP A 106 15.99 13.33 -0.78
N LEU A 107 15.17 12.32 -0.45
CA LEU A 107 15.41 11.42 0.67
C LEU A 107 16.63 10.53 0.43
N MET A 108 16.81 9.99 -0.79
CA MET A 108 17.98 9.18 -1.12
C MET A 108 19.27 10.00 -0.99
N ASN A 109 19.27 11.24 -1.48
CA ASN A 109 20.39 12.17 -1.33
C ASN A 109 20.64 12.52 0.15
N LYS A 110 19.59 12.85 0.91
CA LYS A 110 19.65 13.19 2.34
C LYS A 110 20.25 12.08 3.19
N TYR A 111 19.98 10.82 2.86
CA TYR A 111 20.49 9.65 3.59
C TYR A 111 21.66 8.93 2.90
N ALA A 112 22.19 9.47 1.80
CA ALA A 112 23.29 8.92 1.02
C ALA A 112 23.07 7.48 0.50
N TYR A 113 21.87 7.18 0.01
CA TYR A 113 21.55 5.91 -0.65
C TYR A 113 21.61 6.04 -2.18
N PRO A 114 21.97 4.96 -2.90
CA PRO A 114 21.84 4.91 -4.36
C PRO A 114 20.40 5.11 -4.82
N ILE A 115 20.21 5.84 -5.92
CA ILE A 115 18.90 6.11 -6.49
C ILE A 115 18.56 5.05 -7.54
N HIS A 116 17.51 4.28 -7.27
CA HIS A 116 16.92 3.33 -8.23
C HIS A 116 15.49 3.73 -8.56
N ILE A 117 15.22 4.13 -9.80
CA ILE A 117 13.90 4.59 -10.23
C ILE A 117 13.48 3.81 -11.48
N TYR A 118 12.22 3.42 -11.53
CA TYR A 118 11.56 2.91 -12.73
C TYR A 118 10.22 3.59 -12.91
N GLN A 119 10.00 4.22 -14.06
CA GLN A 119 8.75 4.92 -14.37
C GLN A 119 7.69 3.98 -14.99
N GLY A 120 8.12 2.80 -15.44
CA GLY A 120 7.31 1.85 -16.19
C GLY A 120 6.72 2.43 -17.47
N GLU A 121 5.67 1.79 -17.96
CA GLU A 121 5.07 2.09 -19.26
C GLU A 121 3.56 2.33 -19.08
N GLN A 122 2.95 3.11 -19.99
CA GLN A 122 1.51 3.14 -20.13
C GLN A 122 1.06 1.80 -20.71
N THR A 123 0.29 1.03 -19.93
CA THR A 123 -0.12 -0.31 -20.33
C THR A 123 -1.47 -0.27 -21.06
N ASN A 124 -1.52 -0.89 -22.23
CA ASN A 124 -2.73 -1.25 -22.97
C ASN A 124 -2.76 -2.77 -23.21
N SER A 125 -3.83 -3.27 -23.84
CA SER A 125 -3.98 -4.71 -24.09
C SER A 125 -2.88 -5.30 -24.98
N GLN A 126 -2.22 -4.49 -25.79
CA GLN A 126 -1.20 -4.93 -26.76
C GLN A 126 0.21 -4.99 -26.17
N ASN A 127 0.55 -4.09 -25.23
CA ASN A 127 1.90 -4.00 -24.65
C ASN A 127 2.02 -4.59 -23.23
N TRP A 128 0.92 -5.04 -22.61
CA TRP A 128 0.91 -5.57 -21.24
C TRP A 128 2.03 -6.59 -20.97
N ARG A 129 2.21 -7.57 -21.87
CA ARG A 129 3.23 -8.62 -21.71
C ARG A 129 4.66 -8.05 -21.73
N GLN A 130 4.91 -7.07 -22.58
CA GLN A 130 6.23 -6.44 -22.68
C GLN A 130 6.50 -5.61 -21.42
N ALA A 131 5.54 -4.77 -21.01
CA ALA A 131 5.64 -3.96 -19.80
C ALA A 131 5.88 -4.83 -18.55
N GLN A 132 5.19 -5.99 -18.47
CA GLN A 132 5.39 -6.96 -17.39
C GLN A 132 6.81 -7.57 -17.42
N THR A 133 7.33 -7.90 -18.61
CA THR A 133 8.69 -8.44 -18.79
C THR A 133 9.74 -7.41 -18.38
N ASN A 134 9.59 -6.16 -18.81
CA ASN A 134 10.50 -5.07 -18.47
C ASN A 134 10.51 -4.77 -16.97
N LEU A 135 9.33 -4.81 -16.33
CA LEU A 135 9.21 -4.66 -14.89
C LEU A 135 9.94 -5.79 -14.14
N ILE A 136 9.78 -7.05 -14.57
CA ILE A 136 10.50 -8.19 -13.97
C ILE A 136 12.01 -8.03 -14.09
N GLN A 137 12.50 -7.66 -15.29
CA GLN A 137 13.93 -7.41 -15.52
C GLN A 137 14.47 -6.29 -14.63
N TRP A 138 13.70 -5.22 -14.45
CA TRP A 138 14.09 -4.14 -13.55
C TRP A 138 14.19 -4.62 -12.10
N ILE A 139 13.17 -5.33 -11.59
CA ILE A 139 13.19 -5.88 -10.21
C ILE A 139 14.43 -6.76 -10.00
N GLN A 140 14.73 -7.64 -10.96
CA GLN A 140 15.86 -8.56 -10.89
C GLN A 140 17.23 -7.85 -10.96
N SER A 141 17.29 -6.63 -11.47
CA SER A 141 18.51 -5.82 -11.48
C SER A 141 18.77 -5.08 -10.16
N LEU A 142 17.76 -4.98 -9.28
CA LEU A 142 17.90 -4.35 -7.97
C LEU A 142 18.69 -5.25 -7.01
N PRO A 143 19.47 -4.65 -6.08
CA PRO A 143 20.09 -5.39 -4.97
C PRO A 143 19.06 -6.23 -4.20
N GLN A 144 19.47 -7.39 -3.68
CA GLN A 144 18.60 -8.17 -2.78
C GLN A 144 18.25 -7.35 -1.55
N HIS A 145 17.07 -7.61 -0.99
CA HIS A 145 16.52 -6.88 0.15
C HIS A 145 16.32 -5.39 -0.14
N THR A 146 15.89 -5.07 -1.37
CA THR A 146 15.47 -3.70 -1.71
C THR A 146 14.02 -3.46 -1.30
N GLY A 147 13.78 -2.34 -0.61
CA GLY A 147 12.45 -1.80 -0.35
C GLY A 147 11.95 -0.92 -1.50
N ILE A 148 10.86 -1.33 -2.15
CA ILE A 148 10.30 -0.66 -3.31
C ILE A 148 9.08 0.16 -2.89
N ILE A 149 9.16 1.48 -3.06
CA ILE A 149 8.04 2.42 -2.86
C ILE A 149 7.36 2.63 -4.21
N ALA A 150 6.11 2.21 -4.33
CA ALA A 150 5.32 2.47 -5.53
C ALA A 150 4.52 3.76 -5.37
N VAL A 151 4.41 4.54 -6.44
CA VAL A 151 3.76 5.85 -6.41
C VAL A 151 2.25 5.78 -6.12
N THR A 152 1.63 4.62 -6.36
CA THR A 152 0.22 4.30 -6.02
C THR A 152 0.08 2.83 -5.64
N ASP A 153 -1.02 2.48 -4.96
CA ASP A 153 -1.36 1.07 -4.65
C ASP A 153 -1.59 0.24 -5.92
N ALA A 154 -2.14 0.84 -6.97
CA ALA A 154 -2.29 0.19 -8.27
C ALA A 154 -0.93 -0.21 -8.88
N ARG A 155 0.09 0.64 -8.74
CA ARG A 155 1.46 0.32 -9.19
C ARG A 155 2.12 -0.72 -8.29
N ALA A 156 1.94 -0.63 -6.98
CA ALA A 156 2.39 -1.68 -6.07
C ALA A 156 1.75 -3.03 -6.41
N ARG A 157 0.46 -3.07 -6.77
CA ARG A 157 -0.23 -4.30 -7.19
C ARG A 157 0.35 -4.86 -8.48
N HIS A 158 0.62 -4.02 -9.47
CA HIS A 158 1.29 -4.44 -10.71
C HIS A 158 2.66 -5.06 -10.41
N LEU A 159 3.42 -4.45 -9.50
CA LEU A 159 4.70 -4.97 -9.02
C LEU A 159 4.56 -6.34 -8.34
N LEU A 160 3.58 -6.50 -7.43
CA LEU A 160 3.32 -7.79 -6.77
C LEU A 160 2.94 -8.89 -7.77
N GLN A 161 2.16 -8.56 -8.81
CA GLN A 161 1.79 -9.50 -9.87
C GLN A 161 3.01 -9.93 -10.70
N ALA A 162 3.93 -8.99 -10.99
CA ALA A 162 5.20 -9.30 -11.64
C ALA A 162 6.06 -10.22 -10.77
N CYS A 163 6.16 -9.95 -9.45
CA CYS A 163 6.86 -10.82 -8.51
C CYS A 163 6.26 -12.24 -8.48
N GLU A 164 4.94 -12.38 -8.42
CA GLU A 164 4.30 -13.71 -8.42
C GLU A 164 4.61 -14.48 -9.72
N THR A 165 4.54 -13.79 -10.87
CA THR A 165 4.85 -14.40 -12.17
C THR A 165 6.31 -14.87 -12.26
N ALA A 166 7.23 -14.06 -11.75
CA ALA A 166 8.66 -14.36 -11.73
C ALA A 166 9.08 -15.27 -10.56
N LYS A 167 8.15 -15.70 -9.70
CA LYS A 167 8.41 -16.45 -8.45
C LYS A 167 9.40 -15.75 -7.52
N ILE A 168 9.35 -14.42 -7.50
CA ILE A 168 10.13 -13.58 -6.60
C ILE A 168 9.41 -13.51 -5.26
N ALA A 169 10.10 -13.88 -4.19
CA ALA A 169 9.55 -13.90 -2.86
C ALA A 169 9.40 -12.48 -2.28
N VAL A 170 8.18 -12.12 -1.91
CA VAL A 170 7.85 -10.87 -1.21
C VAL A 170 7.22 -11.25 0.14
N PRO A 171 7.68 -10.71 1.28
CA PRO A 171 8.68 -9.64 1.44
C PRO A 171 10.15 -10.11 1.48
N GLU A 172 10.43 -11.42 1.35
CA GLU A 172 11.74 -11.98 1.69
C GLU A 172 12.89 -11.46 0.80
N GLN A 173 12.68 -11.38 -0.52
CA GLN A 173 13.68 -10.82 -1.44
C GLN A 173 13.52 -9.32 -1.65
N TYR A 174 12.28 -8.84 -1.77
CA TYR A 174 11.96 -7.43 -1.97
C TYR A 174 10.74 -7.05 -1.16
N CYS A 175 10.78 -5.88 -0.53
CA CYS A 175 9.64 -5.31 0.15
C CYS A 175 8.89 -4.36 -0.79
N VAL A 176 7.57 -4.29 -0.64
CA VAL A 176 6.72 -3.44 -1.48
C VAL A 176 5.79 -2.63 -0.60
N ILE A 177 5.76 -1.31 -0.79
CA ILE A 177 4.84 -0.39 -0.11
C ILE A 177 4.16 0.54 -1.11
N GLY A 178 2.85 0.75 -0.94
CA GLY A 178 2.03 1.71 -1.69
C GLY A 178 1.72 3.00 -0.90
N ILE A 179 0.87 3.87 -1.46
CA ILE A 179 0.64 5.25 -0.96
C ILE A 179 -0.86 5.61 -0.82
N ASP A 180 -1.80 4.72 -1.13
CA ASP A 180 -3.24 5.07 -1.17
C ASP A 180 -4.10 4.39 -0.09
N ASN A 181 -3.63 3.27 0.44
CA ASN A 181 -4.38 2.35 1.31
C ASN A 181 -5.75 1.97 0.73
N GLU A 182 -5.79 1.64 -0.56
CA GLU A 182 -7.03 1.36 -1.27
C GLU A 182 -7.60 -0.01 -0.83
N GLU A 183 -8.80 -0.02 -0.24
CA GLU A 183 -9.40 -1.21 0.37
C GLU A 183 -9.63 -2.34 -0.63
N LEU A 184 -10.09 -2.03 -1.85
CA LEU A 184 -10.41 -3.04 -2.87
C LEU A 184 -9.17 -3.81 -3.33
N ILE A 185 -8.01 -3.13 -3.43
CA ILE A 185 -6.75 -3.75 -3.85
C ILE A 185 -6.28 -4.81 -2.83
N GLN A 186 -6.67 -4.69 -1.56
CA GLN A 186 -6.24 -5.61 -0.50
C GLN A 186 -6.78 -7.03 -0.69
N TYR A 187 -7.94 -7.18 -1.36
CA TYR A 187 -8.60 -8.48 -1.52
C TYR A 187 -8.23 -9.20 -2.82
N LEU A 188 -7.55 -8.52 -3.76
CA LEU A 188 -7.27 -9.03 -5.10
C LEU A 188 -5.86 -9.65 -5.24
N SER A 189 -5.01 -9.51 -4.23
CA SER A 189 -3.65 -10.06 -4.19
C SER A 189 -3.49 -11.07 -3.06
N ARG A 190 -2.74 -12.15 -3.31
CA ARG A 190 -2.36 -13.11 -2.25
C ARG A 190 -1.45 -12.49 -1.19
N ILE A 191 -0.68 -11.47 -1.59
CA ILE A 191 0.22 -10.73 -0.71
C ILE A 191 -0.48 -9.42 -0.36
N SER A 192 -0.85 -9.28 0.91
CA SER A 192 -1.48 -8.06 1.41
C SER A 192 -0.51 -6.89 1.34
N LEU A 193 -0.92 -5.81 0.67
CA LEU A 193 -0.11 -4.64 0.38
C LEU A 193 -0.05 -3.70 1.58
N SER A 194 1.15 -3.44 2.07
CA SER A 194 1.41 -2.35 3.02
C SER A 194 1.28 -1.03 2.28
N SER A 195 0.65 -0.03 2.89
CA SER A 195 0.41 1.23 2.21
C SER A 195 0.35 2.39 3.19
N VAL A 196 0.75 3.59 2.75
CA VAL A 196 0.59 4.82 3.52
C VAL A 196 -0.86 5.28 3.41
N ALA A 197 -1.55 5.42 4.53
CA ALA A 197 -2.90 5.95 4.55
C ALA A 197 -2.87 7.48 4.44
N GLN A 198 -3.42 8.00 3.36
CA GLN A 198 -3.57 9.44 3.16
C GLN A 198 -4.65 10.03 4.08
N GLY A 199 -4.55 11.34 4.37
CA GLY A 199 -5.56 12.08 5.14
C GLY A 199 -6.81 12.47 4.32
N THR A 200 -7.30 11.62 3.42
CA THR A 200 -8.38 11.98 2.45
C THR A 200 -9.65 12.52 3.10
N LYS A 201 -10.11 11.91 4.19
CA LYS A 201 -11.26 12.42 4.96
C LYS A 201 -11.01 13.83 5.53
N GLN A 202 -9.79 14.08 5.99
CA GLN A 202 -9.39 15.38 6.52
C GLN A 202 -9.27 16.43 5.40
N ILE A 203 -8.77 16.04 4.22
CA ILE A 203 -8.75 16.88 3.02
C ILE A 203 -10.18 17.35 2.68
N GLY A 204 -11.12 16.42 2.53
CA GLY A 204 -12.52 16.75 2.24
C GLY A 204 -13.17 17.62 3.33
N TYR A 205 -12.92 17.31 4.60
CA TYR A 205 -13.42 18.11 5.72
C TYR A 205 -12.89 19.55 5.71
N GLN A 206 -11.59 19.74 5.49
CA GLN A 206 -11.02 21.09 5.41
C GLN A 206 -11.52 21.83 4.17
N ALA A 207 -11.65 21.15 3.03
CA ALA A 207 -12.17 21.76 1.81
C ALA A 207 -13.60 22.28 2.00
N ALA A 208 -14.49 21.45 2.57
CA ALA A 208 -15.87 21.85 2.90
C ALA A 208 -15.92 23.01 3.92
N LYS A 209 -15.03 22.98 4.93
CA LYS A 209 -14.91 24.05 5.93
C LYS A 209 -14.46 25.37 5.30
N LEU A 210 -13.54 25.35 4.34
CA LEU A 210 -13.11 26.54 3.61
C LEU A 210 -14.22 27.06 2.70
N LEU A 211 -14.91 26.17 1.98
CA LEU A 211 -16.00 26.55 1.10
C LEU A 211 -17.12 27.22 1.88
N HIS A 212 -17.52 26.64 3.01
CA HIS A 212 -18.54 27.23 3.89
C HIS A 212 -18.16 28.65 4.36
N ARG A 213 -16.88 28.92 4.61
CA ARG A 213 -16.42 30.28 4.96
C ARG A 213 -16.56 31.25 3.80
N GLN A 214 -16.19 30.84 2.58
CA GLN A 214 -16.35 31.68 1.39
C GLN A 214 -17.82 31.96 1.08
N LEU A 215 -18.69 30.96 1.20
CA LEU A 215 -20.14 31.13 1.02
C LEU A 215 -20.76 32.14 2.00
N ASN A 216 -20.16 32.29 3.19
CA ASN A 216 -20.57 33.28 4.18
C ASN A 216 -19.86 34.65 3.99
N GLY A 217 -19.23 34.90 2.84
CA GLY A 217 -18.60 36.18 2.51
C GLY A 217 -17.22 36.41 3.12
N ILE A 218 -16.55 35.38 3.66
CA ILE A 218 -15.19 35.50 4.18
C ILE A 218 -14.18 35.33 3.05
N THR A 219 -13.38 36.37 2.79
CA THR A 219 -12.27 36.30 1.84
C THR A 219 -11.14 35.42 2.39
N LEU A 220 -10.73 34.42 1.61
CA LEU A 220 -9.58 33.56 1.91
C LEU A 220 -8.38 34.05 1.10
N ASN A 221 -7.29 34.47 1.75
CA ASN A 221 -6.03 34.81 1.08
C ASN A 221 -5.34 33.52 0.62
N ASN A 222 -5.65 33.02 -0.59
CA ASN A 222 -5.01 31.91 -1.33
C ASN A 222 -4.29 30.90 -0.43
N LYS A 223 -5.02 30.38 0.57
CA LYS A 223 -4.39 29.65 1.67
C LYS A 223 -4.23 28.20 1.26
N THR A 224 -3.00 27.75 1.18
CA THR A 224 -2.67 26.33 1.06
C THR A 224 -2.70 25.68 2.44
N ILE A 225 -3.45 24.58 2.58
CA ILE A 225 -3.46 23.72 3.77
C ILE A 225 -2.89 22.36 3.36
N LEU A 226 -1.73 22.01 3.90
CA LEU A 226 -1.13 20.69 3.71
C LEU A 226 -1.67 19.70 4.75
N ILE A 227 -2.15 18.56 4.27
CA ILE A 227 -2.65 17.47 5.10
C ILE A 227 -1.59 16.37 5.14
N GLN A 228 -1.14 16.05 6.36
CA GLN A 228 -0.17 15.00 6.62
C GLN A 228 -0.80 13.60 6.44
N PRO A 229 0.00 12.58 6.06
CA PRO A 229 -0.47 11.20 6.09
C PRO A 229 -0.83 10.76 7.51
N LEU A 230 -1.76 9.80 7.62
CA LEU A 230 -2.24 9.32 8.92
C LEU A 230 -1.23 8.35 9.56
N LYS A 231 -0.90 7.27 8.85
CA LYS A 231 0.05 6.23 9.28
C LYS A 231 0.33 5.27 8.13
N VAL A 232 1.33 4.39 8.32
CA VAL A 232 1.48 3.20 7.48
C VAL A 232 0.57 2.09 7.98
N GLU A 233 -0.30 1.59 7.11
CA GLU A 233 -0.98 0.32 7.33
C GLU A 233 -0.02 -0.81 6.94
N ALA A 234 0.74 -1.28 7.93
CA ALA A 234 1.74 -2.32 7.74
C ALA A 234 1.07 -3.69 7.49
N ARG A 235 1.45 -4.34 6.39
CA ARG A 235 0.93 -5.66 5.98
C ARG A 235 2.07 -6.58 5.52
N SER A 236 1.72 -7.75 4.96
CA SER A 236 2.69 -8.79 4.63
C SER A 236 3.76 -8.35 3.62
N SER A 237 3.47 -7.42 2.72
CA SER A 237 4.44 -6.96 1.70
C SER A 237 5.66 -6.21 2.27
N THR A 238 5.63 -5.82 3.55
CA THR A 238 6.76 -5.20 4.27
C THR A 238 7.07 -5.89 5.59
N ASP A 239 6.57 -7.12 5.77
CA ASP A 239 6.89 -7.95 6.94
C ASP A 239 8.27 -8.60 6.79
N TYR A 240 9.27 -7.73 6.57
CA TYR A 240 10.64 -8.08 6.30
C TYR A 240 11.29 -8.77 7.49
N LEU A 241 11.96 -9.87 7.19
CA LEU A 241 12.90 -10.54 8.06
C LEU A 241 14.24 -10.52 7.33
N SER A 242 15.33 -10.23 8.03
CA SER A 242 16.68 -10.18 7.46
C SER A 242 17.22 -11.58 7.16
N LEU A 243 16.53 -12.30 6.26
CA LEU A 243 16.88 -13.63 5.78
C LEU A 243 17.88 -13.49 4.64
N SER A 244 18.96 -14.25 4.68
CA SER A 244 20.00 -14.21 3.65
C SER A 244 19.94 -15.41 2.70
N ASP A 245 19.36 -16.51 3.17
CA ASP A 245 19.41 -17.80 2.54
C ASP A 245 18.29 -17.94 1.50
N PRO A 246 18.61 -18.17 0.21
CA PRO A 246 17.60 -18.26 -0.84
C PRO A 246 16.55 -19.35 -0.64
N LEU A 247 16.89 -20.50 -0.06
CA LEU A 247 15.90 -21.56 0.18
C LEU A 247 15.07 -21.26 1.44
N VAL A 248 15.63 -20.60 2.45
CA VAL A 248 14.84 -20.16 3.61
C VAL A 248 13.85 -19.09 3.17
N MET A 249 14.27 -18.13 2.34
CA MET A 249 13.39 -17.13 1.74
C MET A 249 12.26 -17.77 0.93
N GLN A 250 12.56 -18.72 0.04
CA GLN A 250 11.54 -19.43 -0.74
C GLN A 250 10.61 -20.28 0.14
N ALA A 251 11.14 -20.95 1.17
CA ALA A 251 10.35 -21.71 2.12
C ALA A 251 9.40 -20.81 2.91
N MET A 252 9.89 -19.69 3.43
CA MET A 252 9.10 -18.68 4.12
C MET A 252 7.98 -18.14 3.24
N HIS A 253 8.31 -17.80 2.00
CA HIS A 253 7.33 -17.32 1.02
C HIS A 253 6.23 -18.35 0.75
N TYR A 254 6.61 -19.61 0.51
CA TYR A 254 5.67 -20.71 0.31
C TYR A 254 4.75 -20.90 1.53
N ILE A 255 5.32 -20.86 2.74
CA ILE A 255 4.56 -20.98 3.99
C ILE A 255 3.58 -19.81 4.13
N ARG A 256 4.00 -18.56 3.90
CA ARG A 256 3.10 -17.39 3.97
C ARG A 256 1.89 -17.52 3.04
N GLN A 257 2.10 -18.03 1.82
CA GLN A 257 1.02 -18.17 0.84
C GLN A 257 0.07 -19.33 1.14
N ARG A 258 0.55 -20.39 1.79
CA ARG A 258 -0.19 -21.67 1.88
C ARG A 258 -0.42 -22.19 3.29
N ALA A 259 0.08 -21.55 4.34
CA ALA A 259 -0.08 -21.98 5.73
C ALA A 259 -1.53 -22.30 6.11
N CYS A 260 -2.48 -21.49 5.63
CA CYS A 260 -3.90 -21.62 5.91
C CYS A 260 -4.58 -22.77 5.15
N GLN A 261 -3.91 -23.37 4.15
CA GLN A 261 -4.41 -24.51 3.39
C GLN A 261 -4.13 -25.85 4.10
N GLY A 262 -3.71 -25.82 5.37
CA GLY A 262 -3.40 -27.03 6.13
C GLY A 262 -2.13 -27.73 5.69
N ILE A 263 -1.13 -26.98 5.20
CA ILE A 263 0.12 -27.57 4.71
C ILE A 263 0.93 -28.24 5.83
N LYS A 264 1.67 -29.29 5.46
CA LYS A 264 2.65 -30.00 6.29
C LYS A 264 4.07 -29.66 5.86
N VAL A 265 5.03 -30.00 6.70
CA VAL A 265 6.47 -29.76 6.45
C VAL A 265 6.91 -30.46 5.16
N GLU A 266 6.39 -31.66 4.89
CA GLU A 266 6.69 -32.43 3.67
C GLU A 266 6.36 -31.64 2.39
N GLN A 267 5.24 -30.92 2.36
CA GLN A 267 4.85 -30.13 1.18
C GLN A 267 5.79 -28.94 0.93
N VAL A 268 6.39 -28.39 1.98
CA VAL A 268 7.43 -27.36 1.85
C VAL A 268 8.69 -27.98 1.22
N LEU A 269 9.10 -29.15 1.71
CA LEU A 269 10.28 -29.87 1.20
C LEU A 269 10.11 -30.27 -0.27
N ASP A 270 8.94 -30.79 -0.62
CA ASP A 270 8.60 -31.21 -1.99
C ASP A 270 8.59 -30.02 -2.95
N HIS A 271 8.09 -28.85 -2.49
CA HIS A 271 8.07 -27.64 -3.29
C HIS A 271 9.48 -27.15 -3.63
N LEU A 272 10.39 -27.18 -2.65
CA LEU A 272 11.78 -26.74 -2.81
C LEU A 272 12.71 -27.84 -3.37
N ARG A 273 12.23 -29.09 -3.46
CA ARG A 273 13.00 -30.26 -3.89
C ARG A 273 14.28 -30.47 -3.09
N ILE A 274 14.19 -30.36 -1.76
CA ILE A 274 15.32 -30.46 -0.83
C ILE A 274 15.06 -31.48 0.28
N SER A 275 16.13 -32.09 0.81
CA SER A 275 16.02 -33.00 1.96
C SER A 275 15.65 -32.25 3.25
N ARG A 276 14.90 -32.94 4.12
CA ARG A 276 14.47 -32.42 5.42
C ARG A 276 15.62 -31.87 6.25
N SER A 277 16.67 -32.68 6.44
CA SER A 277 17.81 -32.32 7.30
C SER A 277 18.52 -31.06 6.82
N ASN A 278 18.62 -30.87 5.50
CA ASN A 278 19.27 -29.69 4.93
C ASN A 278 18.42 -28.43 5.16
N LEU A 279 17.11 -28.47 4.86
CA LEU A 279 16.25 -27.32 5.06
C LEU A 279 16.09 -26.99 6.55
N GLU A 280 15.90 -27.97 7.44
CA GLU A 280 15.76 -27.72 8.89
C GLU A 280 17.01 -27.09 9.50
N LEU A 281 18.20 -27.51 9.07
CA LEU A 281 19.46 -26.92 9.52
C LEU A 281 19.56 -25.44 9.13
N ARG A 282 19.28 -25.13 7.86
CA ARG A 282 19.35 -23.76 7.32
C ARG A 282 18.27 -22.87 7.94
N PHE A 283 17.05 -23.40 8.09
CA PHE A 283 15.94 -22.70 8.71
C PHE A 283 16.20 -22.41 10.20
N LYS A 284 16.81 -23.36 10.93
CA LYS A 284 17.20 -23.13 12.33
C LYS A 284 18.33 -22.10 12.45
N ALA A 285 19.28 -22.09 11.52
CA ALA A 285 20.38 -21.14 11.51
C ALA A 285 19.90 -19.69 11.32
N GLU A 286 18.93 -19.46 10.43
CA GLU A 286 18.40 -18.10 10.17
C GLU A 286 17.27 -17.69 11.11
N MET A 287 16.31 -18.57 11.36
CA MET A 287 15.06 -18.22 12.05
C MET A 287 15.04 -18.60 13.52
N ASN A 288 15.99 -19.45 13.97
CA ASN A 288 15.98 -20.10 15.28
C ASN A 288 14.62 -20.73 15.64
N LYS A 289 13.91 -21.24 14.63
CA LYS A 289 12.58 -21.85 14.71
C LYS A 289 12.53 -23.07 13.81
N THR A 290 11.59 -23.97 14.06
CA THR A 290 11.30 -25.08 13.13
C THR A 290 10.31 -24.63 12.06
N ILE A 291 10.32 -25.31 10.91
CA ILE A 291 9.36 -25.08 9.83
C ILE A 291 7.92 -25.21 10.33
N HIS A 292 7.65 -26.23 11.16
CA HIS A 292 6.36 -26.45 11.78
C HIS A 292 5.92 -25.28 12.66
N GLN A 293 6.81 -24.74 13.49
CA GLN A 293 6.51 -23.55 14.32
C GLN A 293 6.13 -22.34 13.47
N VAL A 294 6.83 -22.12 12.35
CA VAL A 294 6.52 -21.00 11.47
C VAL A 294 5.18 -21.19 10.75
N ILE A 295 4.86 -22.40 10.29
CA ILE A 295 3.54 -22.70 9.72
C ILE A 295 2.43 -22.30 10.71
N HIS A 296 2.55 -22.72 11.98
CA HIS A 296 1.56 -22.36 13.01
C HIS A 296 1.50 -20.85 13.27
N GLN A 297 2.65 -20.18 13.33
CA GLN A 297 2.70 -18.72 13.51
C GLN A 297 1.99 -17.98 12.37
N GLN A 298 2.15 -18.42 11.13
CA GLN A 298 1.47 -17.81 9.98
C GLN A 298 -0.05 -18.06 10.03
N LYS A 299 -0.50 -19.26 10.43
CA LYS A 299 -1.94 -19.55 10.66
C LYS A 299 -2.52 -18.64 11.75
N MET A 300 -1.80 -18.48 12.86
CA MET A 300 -2.23 -17.62 13.96
C MET A 300 -2.31 -16.15 13.53
N ALA A 301 -1.29 -15.66 12.83
CA ALA A 301 -1.26 -14.28 12.32
C ALA A 301 -2.46 -14.00 11.40
N ARG A 302 -2.82 -14.95 10.52
CA ARG A 302 -4.01 -14.83 9.68
C ARG A 302 -5.30 -14.82 10.50
N ALA A 303 -5.42 -15.70 11.50
CA ALA A 303 -6.59 -15.74 12.39
C ALA A 303 -6.77 -14.41 13.14
N ILE A 304 -5.69 -13.84 13.68
CA ILE A 304 -5.71 -12.52 14.34
C ILE A 304 -6.17 -11.44 13.35
N SER A 305 -5.61 -11.42 12.14
CA SER A 305 -6.01 -10.46 11.10
C SER A 305 -7.52 -10.54 10.79
N LEU A 306 -8.05 -11.74 10.60
CA LEU A 306 -9.48 -11.94 10.35
C LEU A 306 -10.35 -11.55 11.56
N LEU A 307 -9.89 -11.79 12.79
CA LEU A 307 -10.62 -11.35 13.99
C LEU A 307 -10.72 -9.83 14.09
N LYS A 308 -9.68 -9.10 13.63
CA LYS A 308 -9.59 -7.64 13.69
C LYS A 308 -10.37 -6.94 12.58
N TYR A 309 -10.25 -7.43 11.36
CA TYR A 309 -10.64 -6.69 10.15
C TYR A 309 -11.77 -7.34 9.37
N SER A 310 -12.37 -8.43 9.86
CA SER A 310 -13.48 -9.09 9.19
C SER A 310 -14.59 -9.49 10.14
N ASP A 311 -15.80 -9.57 9.59
CA ASP A 311 -17.02 -9.90 10.33
C ASP A 311 -17.41 -11.38 10.24
N ILE A 312 -16.63 -12.20 9.55
CA ILE A 312 -16.88 -13.65 9.45
C ILE A 312 -16.87 -14.31 10.83
N SER A 313 -17.62 -15.40 10.96
CA SER A 313 -17.79 -16.10 12.24
C SER A 313 -16.46 -16.71 12.72
N ILE A 314 -16.35 -16.95 14.03
CA ILE A 314 -15.15 -17.57 14.61
C ILE A 314 -14.96 -19.01 14.08
N GLN A 315 -16.07 -19.69 13.77
CA GLN A 315 -16.06 -20.99 13.10
C GLN A 315 -15.41 -20.87 11.72
N GLU A 316 -15.89 -19.97 10.86
CA GLU A 316 -15.31 -19.75 9.54
C GLU A 316 -13.84 -19.34 9.60
N ILE A 317 -13.43 -18.55 10.59
CA ILE A 317 -12.01 -18.21 10.79
C ILE A 317 -11.17 -19.46 11.05
N ALA A 318 -11.65 -20.36 11.91
CA ALA A 318 -10.94 -21.61 12.19
C ALA A 318 -10.77 -22.44 10.91
N ASP A 319 -11.84 -22.54 10.11
CA ASP A 319 -11.87 -23.30 8.86
C ASP A 319 -10.96 -22.67 7.79
N VAL A 320 -11.06 -21.35 7.57
CA VAL A 320 -10.25 -20.58 6.61
C VAL A 320 -8.77 -20.61 6.98
N CYS A 321 -8.43 -20.63 8.27
CA CYS A 321 -7.04 -20.74 8.72
C CYS A 321 -6.52 -22.18 8.74
N GLY A 322 -7.33 -23.17 8.36
CA GLY A 322 -6.93 -24.57 8.26
C GLY A 322 -6.74 -25.25 9.61
N TYR A 323 -7.51 -24.86 10.64
CA TYR A 323 -7.55 -25.59 11.91
C TYR A 323 -8.52 -26.78 11.81
N PRO A 324 -8.17 -27.95 12.37
CA PRO A 324 -8.99 -29.17 12.23
C PRO A 324 -10.34 -29.09 12.95
N SER A 325 -10.46 -28.25 13.99
CA SER A 325 -11.71 -28.02 14.69
C SER A 325 -11.72 -26.68 15.42
N LEU A 326 -12.91 -26.18 15.71
CA LEU A 326 -13.11 -24.96 16.51
C LEU A 326 -12.52 -25.12 17.91
N GLN A 327 -12.70 -26.26 18.57
CA GLN A 327 -12.16 -26.46 19.92
C GLN A 327 -10.63 -26.40 19.91
N TYR A 328 -10.00 -26.99 18.88
CA TYR A 328 -8.56 -26.92 18.73
C TYR A 328 -8.09 -25.49 18.50
N PHE A 329 -8.73 -24.75 17.58
CA PHE A 329 -8.43 -23.34 17.36
C PHE A 329 -8.54 -22.51 18.64
N TYR A 330 -9.63 -22.66 19.40
CA TYR A 330 -9.80 -21.98 20.69
C TYR A 330 -8.68 -22.31 21.67
N SER A 331 -8.27 -23.58 21.77
CA SER A 331 -7.21 -24.01 22.69
C SER A 331 -5.86 -23.39 22.33
N VAL A 332 -5.50 -23.40 21.05
CA VAL A 332 -4.23 -22.85 20.54
C VAL A 332 -4.22 -21.34 20.68
N PHE A 333 -5.31 -20.67 20.27
CA PHE A 333 -5.44 -19.22 20.37
C PHE A 333 -5.36 -18.74 21.82
N LYS A 334 -6.08 -19.39 22.74
CA LYS A 334 -6.05 -19.04 24.17
C LYS A 334 -4.66 -19.27 24.77
N LYS A 335 -3.95 -20.32 24.35
CA LYS A 335 -2.58 -20.59 24.80
C LYS A 335 -1.61 -19.50 24.35
N GLU A 336 -1.71 -19.03 23.11
CA GLU A 336 -0.78 -18.05 22.54
C GLU A 336 -1.13 -16.60 22.91
N GLN A 337 -2.39 -16.21 22.81
CA GLN A 337 -2.86 -14.84 23.02
C GLN A 337 -3.31 -14.56 24.45
N LYS A 338 -3.36 -15.59 25.32
CA LYS A 338 -3.85 -15.53 26.71
C LYS A 338 -5.32 -15.07 26.87
N GLN A 339 -6.06 -15.00 25.77
CA GLN A 339 -7.48 -14.65 25.71
C GLN A 339 -8.15 -15.49 24.64
N THR A 340 -9.48 -15.66 24.71
CA THR A 340 -10.23 -16.39 23.69
C THR A 340 -10.39 -15.55 22.41
N PRO A 341 -10.59 -16.18 21.23
CA PRO A 341 -10.89 -15.46 19.99
C PRO A 341 -12.06 -14.46 20.12
N LYS A 342 -13.09 -14.82 20.89
CA LYS A 342 -14.27 -13.99 21.12
C LYS A 342 -13.95 -12.75 21.95
N GLU A 343 -13.21 -12.92 23.06
CA GLU A 343 -12.74 -11.81 23.89
C GLU A 343 -11.83 -10.88 23.08
N PHE A 344 -10.87 -11.45 22.34
CA PHE A 344 -9.97 -10.70 21.48
C PHE A 344 -10.72 -9.79 20.50
N ARG A 345 -11.71 -10.33 19.79
CA ARG A 345 -12.53 -9.57 18.85
C ARG A 345 -13.34 -8.47 19.53
N TYR A 346 -13.91 -8.74 20.71
CA TYR A 346 -14.67 -7.75 21.46
C TYR A 346 -13.82 -6.56 21.89
N PHE A 347 -12.62 -6.81 22.43
CA PHE A 347 -11.71 -5.73 22.83
C PHE A 347 -11.26 -4.90 21.64
N TRP A 348 -10.88 -5.54 20.53
CA TRP A 348 -10.39 -4.83 19.35
C TRP A 348 -11.44 -3.95 18.66
N LYS A 349 -12.73 -4.34 18.69
CA LYS A 349 -13.79 -3.52 18.08
C LYS A 349 -14.25 -2.34 18.94
N LYS A 350 -13.80 -2.27 20.19
CA LYS A 350 -14.20 -1.23 21.15
C LYS A 350 -13.16 -0.10 21.25
N GLU A 351 -11.92 -0.38 20.86
CA GLU A 351 -10.86 0.60 20.58
C GLU A 351 -11.00 1.15 19.16
#